data_AF-A0A8T5P282-F1
#
_entry.id   AF-A0A8T5P282-F1
#
_cell.length_a   1.000
_cell.length_b   1.000
_cell.length_c   1.000
_cell.angle_alpha   90.00
_cell.angle_beta   90.00
_cell.angle_gamma   90.00
#
_symmetry.space_group_name_H-M   'P 1'
#
loop_
_entity.id
_entity.type
_entity.pdbx_description
1 polymer ?
#
loop_
_entity_poly.entity_id
_entity_poly.type
_entity_poly.pdbx_seq_one_letter_code
_entity_poly.pdbx_strand_id
1 'polypeptide(L)' 'KEKLEIKQLVQVCYDLEDPDTKEREIKALLKASMELKCPDLLIITWDREEEERIGDKNVVYLPLWKWLLK' A
#
# COMPACT_ATOMS: atom_id res chain seq x y z
N LYS A 1 -10.37 16.07 -22.35
CA LYS A 1 -10.41 15.27 -21.09
C LYS A 1 -9.06 15.42 -20.43
N GLU A 2 -8.98 16.14 -19.31
CA GLU A 2 -7.77 16.18 -18.50
C GLU A 2 -7.42 14.74 -18.07
N LYS A 3 -6.17 14.34 -18.24
CA LYS A 3 -5.70 13.04 -17.77
C LYS A 3 -5.63 13.12 -16.25
N LEU A 4 -6.42 12.30 -15.56
CA LEU A 4 -6.30 12.14 -14.11
C LEU A 4 -4.93 11.49 -13.83
N GLU A 5 -4.09 12.17 -13.06
CA GLU A 5 -2.82 11.65 -12.58
C GLU A 5 -3.06 10.89 -11.27
N ILE A 6 -2.62 9.63 -11.22
CA ILE A 6 -2.75 8.79 -10.04
C ILE A 6 -1.58 9.09 -9.11
N LYS A 7 -1.86 9.74 -7.98
CA LYS A 7 -0.83 10.20 -7.04
C LYS A 7 -0.41 9.16 -6.01
N GLN A 8 -1.32 8.28 -5.60
CA GLN A 8 -1.07 7.27 -4.59
C GLN A 8 -2.00 6.08 -4.77
N LEU A 9 -1.51 4.88 -4.45
CA LEU A 9 -2.32 3.68 -4.34
C LEU A 9 -2.43 3.30 -2.86
N VAL A 10 -3.66 3.15 -2.39
CA VAL A 10 -3.95 2.81 -0.99
C VAL A 10 -4.62 1.45 -0.95
N GLN A 11 -4.07 0.54 -0.16
CA GLN A 11 -4.72 -0.72 0.21
C GLN A 11 -5.03 -0.70 1.71
N VAL A 12 -6.15 -1.28 2.12
CA VAL A 12 -6.54 -1.38 3.53
C VAL A 12 -6.59 -2.84 3.91
N CYS A 13 -5.85 -3.22 4.95
CA CYS A 13 -5.78 -4.59 5.44
C CYS A 13 -5.94 -4.58 6.97
N TYR A 14 -6.91 -5.32 7.50
CA TYR A 14 -7.13 -5.38 8.94
C TYR A 14 -5.98 -6.09 9.66
N ASP A 15 -5.50 -7.20 9.07
CA ASP A 15 -4.53 -8.06 9.69
C ASP A 15 -3.57 -8.68 8.66
N LEU A 16 -2.28 -8.55 8.93
CA LEU A 16 -1.18 -9.11 8.13
C LEU A 16 -0.48 -10.29 8.85
N GLU A 17 -1.06 -10.82 9.92
CA GLU A 17 -0.53 -11.94 10.71
C GLU A 17 -0.44 -13.22 9.89
N ASP A 18 -1.38 -13.45 8.96
CA ASP A 18 -1.30 -14.55 8.00
C ASP A 18 -0.34 -14.19 6.85
N PRO A 19 0.82 -14.85 6.73
CA PRO A 19 1.82 -14.56 5.70
C PRO A 19 1.31 -14.77 4.28
N ASP A 20 0.43 -15.75 4.06
CA ASP A 20 -0.13 -16.06 2.73
C ASP A 20 -1.13 -14.98 2.31
N THR A 21 -1.86 -14.41 3.28
CA THR A 21 -2.78 -13.28 3.05
C THR A 21 -1.98 -12.01 2.80
N LYS A 22 -0.96 -11.72 3.63
CA LYS A 22 -0.04 -10.59 3.43
C LYS A 22 0.56 -10.60 2.02
N GLU A 23 1.03 -11.75 1.54
CA GLU A 23 1.70 -11.85 0.25
C GLU A 23 0.74 -11.56 -0.92
N ARG A 24 -0.53 -12.00 -0.83
CA ARG A 24 -1.53 -11.77 -1.89
C ARG A 24 -1.95 -10.30 -1.98
N GLU A 25 -2.19 -9.66 -0.84
CA GLU A 25 -2.61 -8.26 -0.77
C GLU A 25 -1.53 -7.32 -1.31
N ILE A 26 -0.27 -7.56 -0.93
CA ILE A 26 0.88 -6.80 -1.42
C ILE A 26 1.08 -7.02 -2.93
N LYS A 27 0.96 -8.25 -3.42
CA LYS A 27 1.09 -8.56 -4.86
C LYS A 27 0.07 -7.79 -5.70
N ALA A 28 -1.18 -7.66 -5.23
CA ALA A 28 -2.20 -6.89 -5.91
C ALA A 28 -1.83 -5.39 -6.00
N LEU A 29 -1.37 -4.80 -4.90
CA LEU A 29 -0.95 -3.39 -4.85
C LEU A 29 0.26 -3.13 -5.77
N LEU A 30 1.26 -4.01 -5.74
CA LEU A 30 2.44 -3.92 -6.60
C LEU A 30 2.09 -4.07 -8.08
N LYS A 31 1.12 -4.93 -8.42
CA LYS A 31 0.61 -5.08 -9.78
C LYS A 31 -0.08 -3.80 -10.27
N ALA A 32 -1.00 -3.26 -9.48
CA ALA A 32 -1.68 -2.00 -9.78
C ALA A 32 -0.67 -0.85 -9.96
N SER A 33 0.36 -0.79 -9.12
CA SER A 33 1.45 0.17 -9.23
C SER A 33 2.19 0.11 -10.57
N MET A 34 2.43 -1.09 -11.12
CA MET A 34 3.04 -1.22 -12.46
C MET A 34 2.11 -0.73 -13.57
N GLU A 35 0.84 -1.12 -13.53
CA GLU A 35 -0.15 -0.78 -14.55
C GLU A 35 -0.45 0.73 -14.58
N LEU A 36 -0.47 1.34 -13.38
CA LEU A 36 -0.83 2.75 -13.18
C LEU A 36 0.39 3.68 -13.14
N LYS A 37 1.61 3.12 -13.19
CA LYS A 37 2.89 3.85 -13.08
C LYS A 37 2.95 4.75 -11.84
N CYS A 38 2.40 4.28 -10.72
CA CYS A 38 2.34 5.00 -9.46
C CYS A 38 3.30 4.35 -8.45
N PRO A 39 4.37 5.05 -8.02
CA PRO A 39 5.36 4.50 -7.09
C PRO A 39 5.00 4.71 -5.61
N ASP A 40 4.01 5.55 -5.30
CA ASP A 40 3.57 5.84 -3.94
C ASP A 40 2.52 4.81 -3.49
N LEU A 41 2.96 3.88 -2.64
CA LEU A 41 2.18 2.72 -2.17
C LEU A 41 1.99 2.80 -0.67
N LEU A 42 0.73 2.81 -0.25
CA LEU A 42 0.32 2.87 1.14
C LEU A 42 -0.55 1.67 1.48
N ILE A 43 -0.21 0.97 2.55
CA ILE A 43 -1.04 -0.05 3.18
C ILE A 43 -1.49 0.49 4.53
N ILE A 44 -2.79 0.66 4.70
CA ILE A 44 -3.38 1.01 5.99
C ILE A 44 -3.64 -0.27 6.76
N THR A 45 -3.12 -0.34 7.97
CA THR A 45 -3.17 -1.50 8.87
C THR A 45 -3.92 -1.16 10.17
N TRP A 46 -4.17 -2.16 11.02
CA TRP A 46 -4.71 -1.90 12.36
C TRP A 46 -3.69 -1.21 13.27
N ASP A 47 -2.49 -1.78 13.40
CA ASP A 47 -1.46 -1.35 14.35
C ASP A 47 -0.01 -1.39 13.81
N ARG A 48 0.23 -2.06 12.68
CA ARG A 48 1.57 -2.17 12.08
C ARG A 48 2.02 -0.89 11.41
N GLU A 49 3.22 -0.45 11.73
CA GLU A 49 3.88 0.69 11.10
C GLU A 49 5.28 0.29 10.66
N GLU A 50 5.51 0.38 9.36
CA GLU A 50 6.75 -0.11 8.75
C GLU A 50 6.92 0.50 7.36
N GLU A 51 8.16 0.52 6.87
CA GLU A 51 8.44 0.72 5.46
C GLU A 51 9.17 -0.50 4.91
N GLU A 52 8.66 -1.05 3.82
CA GLU A 52 9.22 -2.24 3.17
C GLU A 52 9.56 -1.91 1.73
N ARG A 53 10.82 -2.17 1.35
CA ARG A 53 11.27 -2.03 -0.04
C ARG A 53 11.12 -3.35 -0.77
N ILE A 54 10.27 -3.38 -1.79
CA ILE A 54 10.04 -4.56 -2.62
C ILE A 54 10.49 -4.24 -4.04
N GLY A 55 11.70 -4.69 -4.37
CA GLY A 55 12.37 -4.33 -5.62
C GLY A 55 12.74 -2.84 -5.67
N ASP A 56 12.18 -2.12 -6.64
CA ASP A 56 12.36 -0.67 -6.83
C ASP A 56 11.25 0.17 -6.16
N LYS A 57 10.27 -0.47 -5.53
CA LYS A 57 9.10 0.19 -4.92
C LYS A 57 9.23 0.27 -3.41
N ASN A 58 8.76 1.38 -2.84
CA ASN A 58 8.63 1.53 -1.40
C ASN A 58 7.16 1.36 -1.01
N VAL A 59 6.88 0.48 -0.05
CA VAL A 59 5.55 0.26 0.50
C VAL A 59 5.55 0.74 1.93
N VAL A 60 4.70 1.73 2.22
CA VAL A 60 4.54 2.28 3.56
C VAL A 60 3.34 1.60 4.22
N TYR A 61 3.53 1.09 5.43
CA TYR A 61 2.46 0.59 6.28
C TYR A 61 2.18 1.63 7.36
N LEU A 62 0.92 2.07 7.46
CA LEU A 62 0.49 3.00 8.48
C LEU A 62 -0.75 2.48 9.22
N PRO A 63 -0.77 2.55 10.56
CA PRO A 63 -1.98 2.30 11.33
C PRO A 63 -3.09 3.27 10.92
N LEU A 64 -4.33 2.77 10.84
CA LEU A 64 -5.51 3.56 10.48
C LEU A 64 -5.63 4.84 11.32
N TRP A 65 -5.42 4.72 12.63
CA TRP A 65 -5.53 5.87 13.53
C TRP A 65 -4.49 6.96 13.22
N LYS A 66 -3.26 6.60 12.79
CA LYS A 66 -2.25 7.58 12.37
C LYS A 66 -2.63 8.24 11.06
N TRP A 67 -3.21 7.47 10.13
CA TRP A 67 -3.67 7.99 8.84
C TRP A 67 -4.82 9.00 9.01
N LEU A 68 -5.77 8.72 9.92
CA LEU A 68 -6.91 9.59 10.20
C LEU A 68 -6.55 10.88 10.94
N LEU A 69 -5.42 10.92 11.63
CA LEU A 69 -4.94 12.10 12.38
C LEU A 69 -4.08 13.05 11.53
N LYS A 70 -3.91 12.76 10.23
CA LYS A 70 -3.25 13.67 9.28
C LYS A 70 -4.20 14.71 8.70
#